data_AF-A0A836BEE4-F1
#
_entry.id   AF-A0A836BEE4-F1
#
_cell.length_a   1.000
_cell.length_b   1.000
_cell.length_c   1.000
_cell.angle_alpha   90.00
_cell.angle_beta   90.00
_cell.angle_gamma   90.00
#
_symmetry.space_group_name_H-M   'P 1'
#
loop_
_entity.id
_entity.type
_entity.pdbx_description
1 polymer ?
#
loop_
_entity_poly.entity_id
_entity_poly.type
_entity_poly.pdbx_seq_one_letter_code
_entity_poly.pdbx_strand_id
1 'polypeptide(L)' 'MPIFSANLIDGLSSNKKKLQKDIESSPVIVALLAPKIGYLKSAELFKESLKTGKTIRQLVVSKKLLTNKQVDSLFK' A
#
# COMPACT_ATOMS: atom_id res chain seq x y z
N MET A 1 16.32 -0.10 33.44
CA MET A 1 15.97 -0.46 32.05
C MET A 1 15.16 -1.75 31.85
N PRO A 2 15.21 -2.82 32.69
CA PRO A 2 14.52 -4.08 32.35
C PRO A 2 12.98 -3.97 32.35
N ILE A 3 12.42 -3.09 33.18
CA ILE A 3 10.97 -2.84 33.27
C ILE A 3 10.38 -2.31 31.96
N PHE A 4 11.10 -1.43 31.25
CA PHE A 4 10.61 -0.88 29.97
C PHE A 4 10.63 -1.92 28.85
N SER A 5 11.66 -2.79 28.82
CA SER A 5 11.72 -3.88 27.85
C SER A 5 10.57 -4.86 28.04
N ALA A 6 10.41 -5.38 29.27
CA ALA A 6 9.41 -6.40 29.59
C ALA A 6 7.96 -5.91 29.46
N ASN A 7 7.68 -4.66 29.87
CA ASN A 7 6.31 -4.16 29.95
C ASN A 7 5.85 -3.39 28.70
N LEU A 8 6.74 -3.11 27.74
CA LEU A 8 6.40 -2.37 26.53
C LEU A 8 6.95 -3.04 25.28
N ILE A 9 8.27 -3.22 25.21
CA ILE A 9 8.94 -3.65 23.98
C ILE A 9 8.56 -5.09 23.64
N ASP A 10 8.54 -5.99 24.61
CA ASP A 10 8.22 -7.41 24.41
C ASP A 10 6.77 -7.64 23.98
N GLY A 11 5.88 -6.68 24.26
CA GLY A 11 4.46 -6.70 23.88
C GLY A 11 4.14 -6.04 22.53
N LEU A 12 5.11 -5.42 21.86
CA LEU A 12 4.87 -4.73 20.59
C LEU A 12 4.49 -5.72 19.49
N SER A 13 3.36 -5.46 18.83
CA SER A 13 2.91 -6.26 17.69
C SER A 13 2.51 -5.37 16.52
N SER A 14 2.77 -5.86 15.31
CA SER A 14 2.43 -5.14 14.08
C SER A 14 0.92 -5.22 13.82
N ASN A 15 0.26 -4.06 13.67
CA ASN A 15 -1.08 -4.01 13.11
C ASN A 15 -1.02 -4.12 11.58
N LYS A 16 -0.89 -5.35 11.08
CA LYS A 16 -0.70 -5.64 9.64
C LYS A 16 -1.80 -5.04 8.77
N LYS A 17 -3.06 -5.07 9.23
CA LYS A 17 -4.20 -4.51 8.49
C LYS A 17 -4.06 -2.99 8.31
N LYS A 18 -3.68 -2.27 9.36
CA LYS A 18 -3.47 -0.82 9.30
C LYS A 18 -2.26 -0.48 8.43
N LEU A 19 -1.13 -1.15 8.64
CA LEU A 19 0.09 -1.01 7.83
C LEU A 19 -0.18 -1.21 6.33
N GLN A 20 -0.96 -2.23 5.97
CA GLN A 20 -1.31 -2.49 4.57
C GLN A 20 -2.16 -1.36 3.99
N LYS A 21 -3.17 -0.88 4.73
CA LYS A 21 -3.98 0.26 4.29
C LYS A 21 -3.16 1.53 4.10
N ASP A 22 -2.23 1.81 5.01
CA ASP A 22 -1.38 3.00 4.96
C ASP A 22 -0.43 2.96 3.76
N ILE A 23 0.19 1.80 3.50
CA ILE A 23 1.04 1.57 2.32
C ILE A 23 0.23 1.70 1.02
N GLU A 24 -0.95 1.09 0.96
CA GLU A 24 -1.81 1.15 -0.24
C GLU A 24 -2.35 2.54 -0.55
N SER A 25 -2.28 3.47 0.41
CA SER A 25 -2.68 4.87 0.27
C SER A 25 -1.48 5.82 0.13
N SER A 26 -0.25 5.31 0.26
CA SER A 26 0.97 6.10 0.27
C SER A 26 1.43 6.46 -1.16
N PRO A 27 1.98 7.67 -1.39
CA PRO A 27 2.55 8.06 -2.68
C PRO A 27 3.64 7.12 -3.21
N VAL A 28 4.33 6.40 -2.30
CA VAL A 28 5.41 5.47 -2.65
C VAL A 28 4.95 4.37 -3.60
N ILE A 29 3.66 4.03 -3.57
CA ILE A 29 3.08 3.02 -4.45
C ILE A 29 3.18 3.36 -5.94
N VAL A 30 3.20 4.64 -6.28
CA VAL A 30 3.31 5.12 -7.66
C VAL A 30 4.63 4.69 -8.27
N ALA A 31 5.71 4.71 -7.48
CA ALA A 31 7.04 4.29 -7.92
C ALA A 31 7.11 2.77 -8.16
N LEU A 32 6.42 1.97 -7.34
CA LEU A 32 6.31 0.51 -7.52
C LEU A 32 5.49 0.13 -8.75
N LEU A 33 4.48 0.94 -9.09
CA LEU A 33 3.59 0.72 -10.23
C LEU A 33 4.19 1.20 -11.56
N ALA A 34 5.02 2.26 -11.54
CA ALA A 34 5.55 2.89 -12.73
C ALA A 34 6.24 1.92 -13.72
N PRO A 35 7.04 0.92 -13.29
CA PRO A 35 7.63 -0.07 -14.20
C PRO A 35 6.63 -1.02 -14.86
N LYS A 36 5.43 -1.19 -14.29
CA LYS A 36 4.42 -2.14 -14.80
C LYS A 36 3.36 -1.47 -15.66
N ILE A 37 2.93 -0.27 -15.30
CA ILE A 37 1.82 0.43 -15.97
C ILE A 37 2.20 1.83 -16.49
N GLY A 38 3.44 2.27 -16.29
CA GLY A 38 3.94 3.58 -16.69
C GLY A 38 3.69 4.67 -15.64
N TYR A 39 4.53 5.70 -15.64
CA TYR A 39 4.48 6.81 -14.67
C TYR A 39 3.15 7.58 -14.73
N LEU A 40 2.68 7.95 -15.94
CA LEU A 40 1.45 8.73 -16.12
C LEU A 40 0.23 8.02 -15.54
N LYS A 41 0.03 6.74 -15.88
CA LYS A 41 -1.10 5.94 -15.36
C LYS A 41 -1.00 5.74 -13.85
N SER A 42 0.21 5.56 -13.32
CA SER A 42 0.44 5.43 -11.87
C SER A 42 0.11 6.72 -11.12
N ALA A 43 0.47 7.87 -11.67
CA ALA A 43 0.16 9.19 -11.10
C ALA A 43 -1.34 9.51 -11.16
N GLU A 44 -2.02 9.14 -12.25
CA GLU A 44 -3.48 9.26 -12.37
C GLU A 44 -4.22 8.42 -11.33
N LEU A 45 -3.82 7.16 -11.16
CA LEU A 45 -4.37 6.27 -10.14
C LEU A 45 -4.22 6.84 -8.73
N PHE A 46 -3.08 7.46 -8.43
CA PHE A 46 -2.85 8.09 -7.13
C PHE A 46 -3.75 9.30 -6.92
N LYS A 47 -3.88 10.18 -7.91
CA LYS A 47 -4.83 11.31 -7.85
C LYS A 47 -6.27 10.82 -7.68
N GLU A 48 -6.65 9.74 -8.36
CA GLU A 48 -7.97 9.14 -8.23
C GLU A 48 -8.19 8.48 -6.86
N SER A 49 -7.17 7.85 -6.29
CA SER A 49 -7.20 7.30 -4.93
C SER A 49 -7.46 8.40 -3.90
N LEU A 50 -6.77 9.54 -4.02
CA LEU A 50 -6.99 10.70 -3.16
C LEU A 50 -8.39 11.30 -3.29
N LYS A 51 -8.93 11.37 -4.51
CA LYS A 51 -10.27 11.93 -4.77
C LYS A 51 -11.39 11.00 -4.30
N THR A 52 -11.22 9.69 -4.45
CA THR A 52 -12.28 8.71 -4.20
C THR A 52 -12.20 8.05 -2.82
N GLY A 53 -11.07 8.19 -2.13
CA GLY A 53 -10.78 7.47 -0.88
C GLY A 53 -10.59 5.96 -1.06
N LYS A 54 -10.59 5.47 -2.31
CA LYS A 54 -10.34 4.06 -2.63
C LYS A 54 -8.85 3.77 -2.63
N THR A 55 -8.47 2.57 -2.23
CA THR A 55 -7.04 2.19 -2.24
C THR A 55 -6.57 1.97 -3.67
N ILE A 56 -5.26 2.13 -3.88
CA ILE A 56 -4.65 1.93 -5.20
C ILE A 56 -4.93 0.51 -5.72
N ARG A 57 -4.89 -0.50 -4.84
CA ARG A 57 -5.25 -1.89 -5.17
C ARG A 57 -6.65 -1.98 -5.78
N GLN A 58 -7.64 -1.34 -5.16
CA GLN A 58 -9.02 -1.34 -5.65
C GLN A 58 -9.12 -0.70 -7.04
N LEU A 59 -8.45 0.43 -7.26
CA LEU A 59 -8.49 1.15 -8.54
C LEU A 59 -7.80 0.38 -9.66
N VAL A 60 -6.64 -0.22 -9.37
CA VAL A 60 -5.86 -1.00 -10.33
C VAL A 60 -6.64 -2.24 -10.78
N VAL A 61 -7.28 -2.94 -9.85
CA VAL A 61 -8.13 -4.11 -10.17
C VAL A 61 -9.40 -3.69 -10.91
N SER A 62 -10.04 -2.60 -10.49
CA SER A 62 -11.27 -2.07 -11.13
C SER A 62 -11.02 -1.66 -12.59
N LYS A 63 -9.87 -1.04 -12.87
CA LYS A 63 -9.47 -0.63 -14.22
C LYS A 63 -8.82 -1.75 -15.02
N LYS A 64 -8.75 -2.98 -14.48
CA LYS A 64 -8.09 -4.16 -15.09
C LYS A 64 -6.64 -3.89 -15.52
N LEU A 65 -5.95 -2.99 -14.80
CA LEU A 65 -4.57 -2.62 -15.11
C LEU A 65 -3.57 -3.67 -14.61
N LEU A 66 -3.85 -4.27 -13.45
CA LEU A 66 -3.11 -5.40 -12.92
C LEU A 66 -4.09 -6.37 -12.24
N THR A 67 -3.72 -7.64 -12.21
CA THR A 67 -4.43 -8.67 -11.46
C THR A 67 -4.09 -8.60 -9.96
N ASN A 68 -4.96 -9.12 -9.10
CA ASN A 68 -4.68 -9.23 -7.66
C ASN A 68 -3.31 -9.88 -7.39
N LYS A 69 -2.95 -10.93 -8.14
CA LYS A 69 -1.66 -11.61 -8.01
C LYS A 69 -0.46 -10.71 -8.33
N GLN A 70 -0.57 -9.88 -9.37
CA GLN A 70 0.49 -8.94 -9.73
C GLN A 70 0.63 -7.83 -8.70
N VAL A 71 -0.49 -7.35 -8.15
CA VAL A 71 -0.48 -6.36 -7.07
C VAL A 71 0.12 -6.96 -5.80
N ASP A 72 -0.28 -8.16 -5.40
CA ASP A 72 0.28 -8.86 -4.24
C ASP A 72 1.79 -9.11 -4.40
N SER A 73 2.28 -9.37 -5.62
CA SER A 73 3.71 -9.50 -5.89
C SER A 73 4.50 -8.20 -5.73
N LEU A 74 3.86 -7.03 -5.79
CA LEU A 74 4.51 -5.73 -5.56
C LEU A 74 4.58 -5.38 -4.06
N PHE A 75 3.77 -6.05 -3.23
CA PHE A 75 3.66 -5.83 -1.79
C PHE A 75 4.30 -6.93 -0.95
N LYS A 76 4.97 -7.90 -1.59
CA LYS A 76 5.59 -9.05 -0.94
C LYS A 76 7.03 -8.77 -0.53
#